data_AF-A0A948WRU6-F1
#
_entry.id   AF-A0A948WRU6-F1
#
_cell.length_a   1.000
_cell.length_b   1.000
_cell.length_c   1.000
_cell.angle_alpha   90.00
_cell.angle_beta   90.00
_cell.angle_gamma   90.00
#
_symmetry.space_group_name_H-M   'P 1'
#
loop_
_entity.id
_entity.type
_entity.pdbx_description
1 polymer ?
#
loop_
_entity_poly.entity_id
_entity_poly.type
_entity_poly.pdbx_seq_one_letter_code
_entity_poly.pdbx_strand_id
1 'polypeptide(L)'
;MDRKQLGQLIGIMVIIKSVLPMVFIQMEISEFVWFVTVYLIAAYIRLYDNRLFCLPAKLYVWVAFPVLAVQISLSVILEFVKKAIPGIEKNVMYFADTERLFVLVVSVSLFLMFKNMDIKHSAFVNKIAASTFAVYLIHNNPLLLRILWLDIFKTNEFVDEPWFILHMIGTILCVYVVCTVIDMLCARTVIPWVTRFYTFLWEKICAAASRIGAYSQWFLAKL
;
A
#
# COMPACT_ATOMS: atom_id res chain seq x y z
N MET A 1 15.70 16.66 4.95
CA MET A 1 16.47 15.41 5.03
C MET A 1 17.31 15.32 3.76
N ASP A 2 18.60 15.04 3.88
CA ASP A 2 19.50 14.94 2.72
C ASP A 2 19.24 13.63 1.95
N ARG A 3 19.59 13.59 0.65
CA ARG A 3 19.40 12.42 -0.25
C ARG A 3 19.99 11.15 0.35
N LYS A 4 21.18 11.26 0.94
CA LYS A 4 21.89 10.13 1.56
C LYS A 4 21.15 9.62 2.79
N GLN A 5 20.67 10.52 3.65
CA GLN A 5 19.93 10.18 4.86
C GLN A 5 18.60 9.48 4.54
N LEU A 6 17.84 9.98 3.56
CA LEU A 6 16.59 9.33 3.14
C LEU A 6 16.87 7.95 2.51
N GLY A 7 17.90 7.84 1.67
CA GLY A 7 18.29 6.55 1.08
C GLY A 7 18.73 5.52 2.12
N GLN A 8 19.51 5.94 3.14
CA GLN A 8 19.92 5.08 4.25
C GLN A 8 18.72 4.61 5.08
N LEU A 9 17.78 5.51 5.40
CA LEU A 9 16.57 5.17 6.14
C LEU A 9 15.74 4.12 5.40
N ILE A 10 15.48 4.35 4.10
CA ILE A 10 14.76 3.40 3.23
C ILE A 10 15.49 2.07 3.18
N GLY A 11 16.81 2.08 2.99
CA GLY A 11 17.63 0.87 2.96
C GLY A 11 17.50 0.05 4.24
N ILE A 12 17.59 0.71 5.41
CA ILE A 12 17.41 0.05 6.72
C ILE A 12 16.02 -0.56 6.83
N MET A 13 14.96 0.18 6.49
CA MET A 13 13.58 -0.32 6.55
C MET A 13 13.36 -1.53 5.64
N VAL A 14 13.84 -1.47 4.39
CA VAL A 14 13.74 -2.59 3.42
C VAL A 14 14.57 -3.79 3.88
N ILE A 15 15.75 -3.59 4.45
CA ILE A 15 16.55 -4.71 4.98
C ILE A 15 15.80 -5.39 6.13
N ILE A 16 15.27 -4.62 7.08
CA ILE A 16 14.55 -5.14 8.25
C ILE A 16 13.28 -5.89 7.84
N LYS A 17 12.55 -5.41 6.84
CA LYS A 17 11.23 -5.96 6.42
C LYS A 17 11.30 -7.00 5.30
N SER A 18 12.19 -6.84 4.33
CA SER A 18 12.21 -7.68 3.13
C SER A 18 13.32 -8.73 3.13
N VAL A 19 14.50 -8.37 3.66
CA VAL A 19 15.69 -9.23 3.59
C VAL A 19 15.82 -10.07 4.84
N LEU A 20 15.68 -9.46 6.02
CA LEU A 20 15.84 -10.15 7.31
C LEU A 20 14.81 -11.28 7.47
N PRO A 21 13.51 -11.09 7.18
CA PRO A 21 12.52 -12.16 7.31
C PRO A 21 12.65 -13.27 6.25
N MET A 22 13.51 -13.09 5.23
CA MET A 22 13.86 -14.10 4.23
C MET A 22 14.95 -15.06 4.73
N VAL A 23 15.78 -14.60 5.67
CA VAL A 23 16.92 -15.35 6.23
C VAL A 23 16.62 -15.85 7.65
N PHE A 24 15.95 -15.03 8.45
CA PHE A 24 15.63 -15.29 9.86
C PHE A 24 14.12 -15.53 10.08
N ILE A 25 13.75 -15.84 11.32
CA ILE A 25 12.37 -16.07 11.78
C ILE A 25 11.49 -14.85 11.45
N GLN A 26 10.21 -15.10 11.10
CA GLN A 26 9.22 -14.07 10.79
C GLN A 26 9.17 -13.01 11.90
N MET A 27 9.55 -11.78 11.57
CA MET A 27 9.30 -10.63 12.42
C MET A 27 7.98 -10.01 11.98
N GLU A 28 6.93 -10.16 12.79
CA GLU A 28 5.64 -9.51 12.58
C GLU A 28 5.73 -8.02 12.95
N ILE A 29 6.38 -7.25 12.09
CA ILE A 29 6.34 -5.79 12.17
C ILE A 29 5.05 -5.34 11.49
N SER A 30 4.41 -4.27 11.97
CA SER A 30 3.16 -3.76 11.41
C SER A 30 3.24 -3.48 9.89
N GLU A 31 2.18 -3.83 9.17
CA GLU A 31 1.98 -3.51 7.75
C GLU A 31 1.92 -1.99 7.50
N PHE A 32 1.54 -1.21 8.51
CA PHE A 32 1.60 0.25 8.44
C PHE A 32 3.03 0.76 8.22
N VAL A 33 4.02 0.14 8.86
CA VAL A 33 5.45 0.49 8.67
C VAL A 33 5.88 0.18 7.25
N TRP A 34 5.41 -0.95 6.70
CA TRP A 34 5.69 -1.30 5.30
C TRP A 34 5.06 -0.30 4.33
N PHE A 35 3.81 0.10 4.57
CA PHE A 35 3.14 1.15 3.81
C PHE A 35 3.95 2.47 3.80
N VAL A 36 4.41 2.92 4.97
CA VAL A 36 5.27 4.11 5.07
C VAL A 36 6.56 3.92 4.29
N THR A 37 7.17 2.72 4.35
CA THR A 37 8.40 2.41 3.62
C THR A 37 8.22 2.53 2.11
N VAL A 38 7.19 1.90 1.54
CA VAL A 38 6.93 2.00 0.10
C VAL A 38 6.53 3.41 -0.34
N TYR A 39 5.83 4.16 0.52
CA TYR A 39 5.55 5.57 0.28
C TYR A 39 6.83 6.42 0.23
N LEU A 40 7.77 6.18 1.15
CA LEU A 40 9.08 6.85 1.14
C LEU A 40 9.91 6.47 -0.09
N ILE A 41 9.84 5.23 -0.57
CA ILE A 41 10.46 4.81 -1.84
C ILE A 41 9.89 5.62 -3.01
N ALA A 42 8.56 5.71 -3.11
CA ALA A 42 7.91 6.50 -4.15
C ALA A 42 8.29 8.00 -4.07
N ALA A 43 8.35 8.54 -2.85
CA ALA A 43 8.80 9.92 -2.62
C ALA A 43 10.28 10.12 -3.01
N TYR A 44 11.15 9.16 -2.69
CA TYR A 44 12.56 9.19 -3.09
C TYR A 44 12.72 9.21 -4.61
N ILE A 45 11.98 8.35 -5.32
CA ILE A 45 11.96 8.29 -6.79
C ILE A 45 11.49 9.63 -7.38
N ARG A 46 10.49 10.27 -6.76
CA ARG A 46 9.96 11.58 -7.20
C ARG A 46 10.95 12.72 -6.96
N LEU A 47 11.66 12.71 -5.83
CA LEU A 47 12.56 13.80 -5.42
C LEU A 47 13.94 13.71 -6.07
N TYR A 48 14.45 12.51 -6.32
CA TYR A 48 15.81 12.28 -6.79
C TYR A 48 15.79 11.50 -8.09
N ASP A 49 15.78 12.24 -9.19
CA ASP A 49 15.82 11.61 -10.50
C ASP A 49 17.21 11.02 -10.78
N ASN A 50 17.22 9.77 -11.25
CA ASN A 50 18.44 9.04 -11.58
C ASN A 50 18.24 8.34 -12.91
N ARG A 51 19.34 8.00 -13.58
CA ARG A 51 19.30 7.27 -14.86
C ARG A 51 18.46 5.99 -14.79
N LEU A 52 18.44 5.30 -13.65
CA LEU A 52 17.65 4.09 -13.43
C LEU A 52 16.13 4.33 -13.34
N PHE A 53 15.69 5.55 -13.04
CA PHE A 53 14.28 5.91 -12.88
C PHE A 53 13.66 6.51 -14.15
N CYS A 54 14.49 6.78 -15.17
CA CYS A 54 14.11 7.36 -16.46
C CYS A 54 14.42 6.43 -17.64
N LEU A 55 14.39 5.12 -17.39
CA LEU A 55 14.54 4.11 -18.43
C LEU A 55 13.22 3.99 -19.23
N PRO A 56 13.25 3.49 -20.48
CA PRO A 56 12.03 3.26 -21.23
C PRO A 56 11.12 2.25 -20.52
N ALA A 57 9.81 2.50 -20.52
CA ALA A 57 8.81 1.69 -19.80
C ALA A 57 8.95 0.17 -20.05
N LYS A 58 9.28 -0.23 -21.29
CA LYS A 58 9.50 -1.63 -21.67
C LYS A 58 10.58 -2.31 -20.84
N LEU A 59 11.65 -1.62 -20.46
CA LEU A 59 12.75 -2.21 -19.70
C LEU A 59 12.31 -2.63 -18.29
N TYR A 60 11.38 -1.89 -17.67
CA TYR A 60 10.82 -2.31 -16.39
C TYR A 60 9.94 -3.56 -16.51
N VAL A 61 9.27 -3.78 -17.64
CA VAL A 61 8.56 -5.04 -17.91
C VAL A 61 9.55 -6.20 -18.00
N TRP A 62 10.68 -6.01 -18.69
CA TRP A 62 11.76 -6.99 -18.77
C TRP A 62 12.42 -7.31 -17.43
N VAL A 63 12.29 -6.44 -16.43
CA VAL A 63 12.72 -6.72 -15.06
C VAL A 63 11.61 -7.38 -14.24
N ALA A 64 10.39 -6.83 -14.28
CA ALA A 64 9.27 -7.30 -13.48
C ALA A 64 8.87 -8.75 -13.82
N PHE A 65 8.80 -9.10 -15.11
CA PHE A 65 8.29 -10.39 -15.54
C PHE A 65 9.20 -11.57 -15.13
N PRO A 66 10.54 -11.53 -15.34
CA PRO A 66 11.42 -12.58 -14.84
C PRO A 66 11.42 -12.69 -13.31
N VAL A 67 11.39 -11.56 -12.58
CA VAL A 67 11.35 -11.58 -11.12
C VAL A 67 10.07 -12.25 -10.61
N LEU A 68 8.93 -11.93 -11.22
CA LEU A 68 7.65 -12.58 -10.92
C LEU A 68 7.68 -14.08 -11.25
N ALA A 69 8.25 -14.46 -12.39
CA ALA A 69 8.40 -15.87 -12.77
C ALA A 69 9.30 -16.65 -11.80
N VAL A 70 10.41 -16.05 -11.35
CA VAL A 70 11.29 -16.63 -10.31
C VAL A 70 10.53 -16.77 -8.99
N GLN A 71 9.80 -15.75 -8.57
CA GLN A 71 8.98 -15.80 -7.34
C GLN A 71 7.98 -16.96 -7.39
N ILE A 72 7.21 -17.08 -8.47
CA ILE A 72 6.23 -18.17 -8.64
C ILE A 72 6.92 -19.52 -8.64
N SER A 73 8.03 -19.65 -9.36
CA SER A 73 8.80 -20.89 -9.44
C SER A 73 9.30 -21.32 -8.06
N LEU A 74 9.81 -20.38 -7.25
CA LEU A 74 10.26 -20.64 -5.89
C LEU A 74 9.10 -21.08 -4.97
N SER A 75 7.93 -20.47 -5.08
CA SER A 75 6.73 -20.90 -4.33
C SER A 75 6.30 -22.32 -4.70
N VAL A 76 6.30 -22.67 -5.99
CA VAL A 76 5.97 -24.03 -6.46
C VAL A 76 7.01 -25.04 -5.97
N ILE A 77 8.30 -24.73 -6.07
CA ILE A 77 9.38 -25.59 -5.58
C ILE A 77 9.24 -25.84 -4.07
N LEU A 78 8.93 -24.80 -3.28
CA LEU A 78 8.69 -24.97 -1.84
C LEU A 78 7.55 -25.94 -1.55
N GLU A 79 6.49 -25.91 -2.35
CA GLU A 79 5.37 -26.84 -2.19
C GLU A 79 5.78 -28.29 -2.48
N PHE A 80 6.56 -28.52 -3.54
CA PHE A 80 7.12 -29.85 -3.83
C PHE A 80 8.06 -30.33 -2.72
N VAL A 81 8.95 -29.46 -2.24
CA VAL A 81 9.89 -29.79 -1.15
C VAL A 81 9.15 -30.11 0.15
N LYS A 82 8.11 -29.36 0.49
CA LYS A 82 7.24 -29.61 1.66
C LYS A 82 6.58 -30.99 1.58
N LYS A 83 6.13 -31.41 0.40
CA LYS A 83 5.54 -32.74 0.18
C LYS A 83 6.59 -33.86 0.25
N ALA A 84 7.83 -33.59 -0.17
CA ALA A 84 8.91 -34.58 -0.23
C ALA A 84 9.65 -34.79 1.09
N ILE A 85 9.79 -33.75 1.93
CA ILE A 85 10.57 -33.79 3.17
C ILE A 85 9.65 -33.47 4.37
N PRO A 86 9.28 -34.46 5.19
CA PRO A 86 8.53 -34.22 6.43
C PRO A 86 9.34 -33.34 7.39
N GLY A 87 8.69 -32.33 7.99
CA GLY A 87 9.31 -31.41 8.96
C GLY A 87 9.61 -30.00 8.42
N ILE A 88 9.39 -29.73 7.14
CA ILE A 88 9.43 -28.38 6.58
C ILE A 88 8.03 -27.77 6.59
N GLU A 89 7.75 -26.90 7.57
CA GLU A 89 6.43 -26.25 7.73
C GLU A 89 6.36 -24.83 7.16
N LYS A 90 7.33 -24.42 6.34
CA LYS A 90 7.28 -23.09 5.71
C LYS A 90 6.04 -22.98 4.82
N ASN A 91 5.33 -21.85 4.94
CA ASN A 91 4.16 -21.56 4.13
C ASN A 91 4.54 -21.46 2.64
N VAL A 92 3.73 -22.03 1.75
CA VAL A 92 3.92 -21.99 0.28
C VAL A 92 3.96 -20.53 -0.23
N MET A 93 3.24 -19.64 0.46
CA MET A 93 3.20 -18.21 0.16
C MET A 93 4.36 -17.41 0.75
N TYR A 94 5.38 -18.06 1.32
CA TYR A 94 6.50 -17.38 1.98
C TYR A 94 7.22 -16.36 1.09
N PHE A 95 7.41 -16.66 -0.20
CA PHE A 95 8.02 -15.73 -1.15
C PHE A 95 7.02 -14.76 -1.80
N ALA A 96 5.72 -15.02 -1.66
CA ALA A 96 4.64 -14.25 -2.27
C ALA A 96 4.05 -13.17 -1.35
N ASP A 97 4.51 -13.10 -0.11
CA ASP A 97 4.14 -12.09 0.86
C ASP A 97 4.57 -10.67 0.40
N THR A 98 3.74 -9.68 0.71
CA THR A 98 3.82 -8.31 0.16
C THR A 98 5.09 -7.56 0.57
N GLU A 99 5.69 -7.97 1.68
CA GLU A 99 6.89 -7.35 2.24
C GLU A 99 8.19 -7.95 1.65
N ARG A 100 8.08 -9.00 0.84
CA ARG A 100 9.24 -9.73 0.31
C ARG A 100 9.94 -8.94 -0.79
N LEU A 101 11.26 -9.15 -0.88
CA LEU A 101 12.10 -8.44 -1.83
C LEU A 101 11.62 -8.60 -3.28
N PHE A 102 11.19 -9.81 -3.66
CA PHE A 102 10.67 -10.06 -5.01
C PHE A 102 9.44 -9.20 -5.32
N VAL A 103 8.46 -9.18 -4.41
CA VAL A 103 7.24 -8.37 -4.56
C VAL A 103 7.56 -6.88 -4.57
N LEU A 104 8.50 -6.42 -3.75
CA LEU A 104 8.97 -5.04 -3.79
C LEU A 104 9.57 -4.67 -5.15
N VAL A 105 10.46 -5.50 -5.69
CA VAL A 105 11.11 -5.25 -6.99
C VAL A 105 10.08 -5.22 -8.12
N VAL A 106 9.12 -6.14 -8.12
CA VAL A 106 8.02 -6.15 -9.09
C VAL A 106 7.17 -4.88 -8.96
N SER A 107 6.82 -4.49 -7.74
CA SER A 107 6.00 -3.31 -7.46
C SER A 107 6.68 -2.00 -7.89
N VAL A 108 7.96 -1.82 -7.55
CA VAL A 108 8.74 -0.64 -7.95
C VAL A 108 8.94 -0.60 -9.47
N SER A 109 9.20 -1.75 -10.10
CA SER A 109 9.33 -1.83 -11.57
C SER A 109 8.01 -1.46 -12.25
N LEU A 110 6.88 -1.97 -11.75
CA LEU A 110 5.56 -1.63 -12.28
C LEU A 110 5.23 -0.14 -12.10
N PHE A 111 5.56 0.44 -10.94
CA PHE A 111 5.41 1.88 -10.69
C PHE A 111 6.25 2.71 -11.67
N LEU A 112 7.51 2.35 -11.88
CA LEU A 112 8.40 3.04 -12.83
C LEU A 112 7.96 2.84 -14.29
N MET A 113 7.37 1.69 -14.64
CA MET A 113 6.77 1.46 -15.95
C MET A 113 5.66 2.49 -16.22
N PHE A 114 4.70 2.62 -15.29
CA PHE A 114 3.61 3.61 -15.43
C PHE A 114 4.13 5.05 -15.37
N LYS A 115 5.15 5.34 -14.55
CA LYS A 115 5.80 6.67 -14.48
C LYS A 115 6.36 7.11 -15.84
N ASN A 116 6.98 6.17 -16.56
CA ASN A 116 7.69 6.43 -17.83
C ASN A 116 6.86 6.10 -19.08
N MET A 117 5.58 5.77 -18.90
CA MET A 117 4.66 5.54 -20.01
C MET A 117 3.92 6.85 -20.34
N ASP A 118 3.80 7.16 -21.62
CA ASP A 118 3.02 8.31 -22.07
C ASP A 118 1.52 7.97 -21.99
N ILE A 119 0.90 8.32 -20.86
CA ILE A 119 -0.51 8.09 -20.58
C ILE A 119 -1.23 9.43 -20.57
N LYS A 120 -2.25 9.56 -21.42
CA LYS A 120 -3.09 10.76 -21.45
C LYS A 120 -3.88 10.91 -20.16
N HIS A 121 -4.07 12.16 -19.72
CA HIS A 121 -4.87 12.47 -18.55
C HIS A 121 -6.30 11.91 -18.69
N SER A 122 -6.74 11.14 -17.70
CA SER A 122 -8.11 10.63 -17.60
C SER A 122 -8.71 11.02 -16.25
N ALA A 123 -9.74 11.86 -16.29
CA ALA A 123 -10.42 12.32 -15.08
C ALA A 123 -11.05 11.15 -14.29
N PHE A 124 -11.55 10.13 -14.99
CA PHE A 124 -12.12 8.93 -14.37
C PHE A 124 -11.06 8.12 -13.63
N VAL A 125 -9.93 7.83 -14.28
CA VAL A 125 -8.81 7.09 -13.66
C VAL A 125 -8.26 7.85 -12.46
N ASN A 126 -8.06 9.16 -12.59
CA ASN A 126 -7.55 9.99 -11.50
C ASN A 126 -8.50 10.03 -10.31
N LYS A 127 -9.82 10.03 -10.56
CA LYS A 127 -10.83 9.98 -9.51
C LYS A 127 -10.81 8.67 -8.73
N ILE A 128 -10.67 7.54 -9.43
CA ILE A 128 -10.55 6.21 -8.80
C ILE A 128 -9.21 6.08 -8.07
N ALA A 129 -8.13 6.55 -8.70
CA ALA A 129 -6.79 6.53 -8.13
C ALA A 129 -6.72 7.31 -6.80
N ALA A 130 -7.44 8.42 -6.68
CA ALA A 130 -7.54 9.19 -5.43
C ALA A 130 -8.10 8.38 -4.25
N SER A 131 -8.96 7.38 -4.52
CA SER A 131 -9.56 6.52 -3.49
C SER A 131 -8.67 5.33 -3.08
N THR A 132 -7.58 5.04 -3.80
CA THR A 132 -6.74 3.85 -3.55
C THR A 132 -6.21 3.76 -2.10
N PHE A 133 -5.86 4.90 -1.50
CA PHE A 133 -5.41 4.93 -0.11
C PHE A 133 -6.53 4.60 0.88
N ALA A 134 -7.74 5.13 0.67
CA ALA A 134 -8.88 4.79 1.50
C ALA A 134 -9.27 3.31 1.36
N VAL A 135 -9.24 2.79 0.13
CA VAL A 135 -9.45 1.35 -0.13
C VAL A 135 -8.44 0.53 0.66
N TYR A 136 -7.15 0.91 0.66
CA TYR A 136 -6.12 0.25 1.47
C TYR A 136 -6.48 0.21 2.96
N LEU A 137 -6.87 1.34 3.53
CA LEU A 137 -7.21 1.43 4.96
C LEU A 137 -8.45 0.60 5.33
N ILE A 138 -9.45 0.51 4.44
CA ILE A 138 -10.69 -0.22 4.72
C ILE A 138 -10.46 -1.74 4.64
N HIS A 139 -9.90 -2.24 3.53
CA HIS A 139 -9.75 -3.69 3.34
C HIS A 139 -8.66 -4.30 4.23
N ASN A 140 -7.69 -3.48 4.64
CA ASN A 140 -6.59 -3.90 5.50
C ASN A 140 -6.80 -3.55 6.98
N ASN A 141 -8.04 -3.22 7.37
CA ASN A 141 -8.37 -2.98 8.76
C ASN A 141 -8.42 -4.32 9.53
N PRO A 142 -7.69 -4.49 10.64
CA PRO A 142 -7.68 -5.76 11.38
C PRO A 142 -9.06 -6.26 11.84
N LEU A 143 -10.01 -5.35 12.08
CA LEU A 143 -11.38 -5.69 12.48
C LEU A 143 -12.22 -6.19 11.29
N LEU A 144 -11.98 -5.64 10.10
CA LEU A 144 -12.73 -5.99 8.88
C LEU A 144 -12.10 -7.14 8.11
N LEU A 145 -10.79 -7.37 8.27
CA LEU A 145 -10.05 -8.38 7.50
C LEU A 145 -10.70 -9.76 7.64
N ARG A 146 -10.93 -10.23 8.87
CA ARG A 146 -11.58 -11.53 9.09
C ARG A 146 -13.00 -11.58 8.52
N ILE A 147 -13.79 -10.53 8.77
CA ILE A 147 -15.20 -10.48 8.33
C ILE A 147 -15.29 -10.49 6.81
N LEU A 148 -14.48 -9.68 6.14
CA LEU A 148 -14.49 -9.53 4.69
C LEU A 148 -14.07 -10.84 4.03
N TRP A 149 -12.89 -11.36 4.39
CA TRP A 149 -12.28 -12.47 3.66
C TRP A 149 -12.85 -13.83 4.08
N LEU A 150 -13.13 -14.06 5.37
CA LEU A 150 -13.59 -15.36 5.87
C LEU A 150 -15.11 -15.47 5.99
N ASP A 151 -15.79 -14.43 6.48
CA ASP A 151 -17.23 -14.53 6.76
C ASP A 151 -18.08 -14.16 5.52
N ILE A 152 -17.69 -13.12 4.76
CA ILE A 152 -18.42 -12.65 3.56
C ILE A 152 -18.01 -13.43 2.30
N PHE A 153 -16.73 -13.38 1.94
CA PHE A 153 -16.23 -13.99 0.70
C PHE A 153 -15.75 -15.43 0.87
N LYS A 154 -15.64 -15.92 2.11
CA LYS A 154 -15.30 -17.31 2.43
C LYS A 154 -14.10 -17.83 1.66
N THR A 155 -13.04 -17.03 1.53
CA THR A 155 -11.92 -17.32 0.63
C THR A 155 -11.26 -18.68 0.89
N ASN A 156 -11.29 -19.15 2.13
CA ASN A 156 -10.75 -20.45 2.52
C ASN A 156 -11.52 -21.64 1.94
N GLU A 157 -12.83 -21.52 1.72
CA GLU A 157 -13.66 -22.60 1.16
C GLU A 157 -13.40 -22.80 -0.34
N PHE A 158 -12.89 -21.78 -1.02
CA PHE A 158 -12.70 -21.78 -2.48
C PHE A 158 -11.27 -22.14 -2.92
N VAL A 159 -10.31 -22.32 -2.01
CA VAL A 159 -8.89 -22.53 -2.36
C VAL A 159 -8.68 -23.76 -3.24
N ASP A 160 -9.41 -24.85 -2.97
CA ASP A 160 -9.30 -26.11 -3.69
C ASP A 160 -10.29 -26.23 -4.87
N GLU A 161 -11.11 -25.21 -5.11
CA GLU A 161 -12.15 -25.23 -6.13
C GLU A 161 -11.61 -24.83 -7.52
N PRO A 162 -12.09 -25.44 -8.62
CA PRO A 162 -11.64 -25.12 -9.98
C PRO A 162 -11.87 -23.65 -10.38
N TRP A 163 -12.88 -23.01 -9.80
CA TRP A 163 -13.23 -21.60 -10.03
C TRP A 163 -12.52 -20.63 -9.07
N PHE A 164 -11.53 -21.08 -8.28
CA PHE A 164 -10.78 -20.26 -7.34
C PHE A 164 -10.27 -18.95 -7.95
N ILE A 165 -9.63 -19.02 -9.12
CA ILE A 165 -9.05 -17.84 -9.78
C ILE A 165 -10.13 -16.81 -10.14
N LEU A 166 -11.26 -17.27 -10.67
CA LEU A 166 -12.38 -16.40 -11.02
C LEU A 166 -13.00 -15.77 -9.78
N HIS A 167 -13.21 -16.57 -8.73
CA HIS A 167 -13.71 -16.10 -7.44
C HIS A 167 -12.76 -15.06 -6.82
N MET A 168 -11.46 -15.29 -6.85
CA MET A 168 -10.43 -14.38 -6.34
C MET A 168 -10.46 -13.03 -7.08
N ILE A 169 -10.44 -13.05 -8.41
CA ILE A 169 -10.49 -11.82 -9.22
C ILE A 169 -11.81 -11.08 -8.97
N GLY A 170 -12.95 -11.78 -8.97
CA GLY A 170 -14.26 -11.20 -8.71
C GLY A 170 -14.34 -10.56 -7.33
N THR A 171 -13.80 -11.22 -6.30
CA THR A 171 -13.74 -10.71 -4.93
C THR A 171 -12.91 -9.45 -4.84
N ILE A 172 -11.69 -9.44 -5.38
CA ILE A 172 -10.79 -8.27 -5.34
C ILE A 172 -11.44 -7.07 -6.04
N LEU A 173 -12.05 -7.28 -7.21
CA LEU A 173 -12.76 -6.22 -7.93
C LEU A 173 -13.96 -5.71 -7.13
N CYS A 174 -14.75 -6.60 -6.54
CA CYS A 174 -15.90 -6.24 -5.72
C CYS A 174 -15.48 -5.39 -4.51
N VAL A 175 -14.50 -5.85 -3.74
CA VAL A 175 -13.95 -5.14 -2.57
C VAL A 175 -13.44 -3.76 -2.99
N TYR A 176 -12.67 -3.69 -4.08
CA TYR A 176 -12.12 -2.43 -4.56
C TYR A 176 -13.22 -1.43 -4.94
N VAL A 177 -14.25 -1.87 -5.67
CA VAL A 177 -15.38 -1.03 -6.07
C VAL A 177 -16.18 -0.56 -4.86
N VAL A 178 -16.53 -1.46 -3.95
CA VAL A 178 -17.31 -1.13 -2.75
C VAL A 178 -16.55 -0.14 -1.87
N CYS A 179 -15.27 -0.39 -1.58
CA CYS A 179 -14.46 0.52 -0.80
C CYS A 179 -14.28 1.89 -1.47
N THR A 180 -14.15 1.93 -2.80
CA THR A 180 -14.09 3.18 -3.57
C THR A 180 -15.41 3.96 -3.45
N VAL A 181 -16.55 3.29 -3.55
CA VAL A 181 -17.86 3.93 -3.37
C VAL A 181 -18.01 4.49 -1.95
N ILE A 182 -17.59 3.73 -0.93
CA ILE A 182 -17.60 4.18 0.47
C ILE A 182 -16.74 5.44 0.64
N ASP A 183 -15.51 5.45 0.11
CA ASP A 183 -14.62 6.61 0.15
C ASP A 183 -15.26 7.83 -0.53
N MET A 184 -15.83 7.66 -1.73
CA MET A 184 -16.50 8.74 -2.45
C MET A 184 -17.71 9.30 -1.71
N LEU A 185 -18.46 8.46 -0.99
CA LEU A 185 -19.56 8.90 -0.14
C LEU A 185 -19.02 9.66 1.08
N CYS A 186 -18.02 9.12 1.76
CA CYS A 186 -17.36 9.75 2.91
C CYS A 186 -16.79 11.13 2.55
N ALA A 187 -16.11 11.23 1.40
CA ALA A 187 -15.55 12.48 0.90
C ALA A 187 -16.61 13.55 0.58
N ARG A 188 -17.83 13.13 0.20
CA ARG A 188 -18.94 14.03 -0.10
C ARG A 188 -19.76 14.44 1.12
N THR A 189 -19.87 13.58 2.13
CA THR A 189 -20.77 13.81 3.28
C THR A 189 -20.00 14.09 4.56
N VAL A 190 -19.16 13.15 4.97
CA VAL A 190 -18.46 13.18 6.26
C VAL A 190 -17.41 14.27 6.28
N ILE A 191 -16.54 14.38 5.26
CA ILE A 191 -15.46 15.37 5.26
C ILE A 191 -16.01 16.82 5.32
N PRO A 192 -17.01 17.22 4.50
CA PRO A 192 -17.62 18.54 4.63
C PRO A 192 -18.31 18.77 5.97
N TRP A 193 -18.90 17.73 6.56
CA TRP A 193 -19.52 17.83 7.87
C TRP A 193 -18.49 18.04 8.99
N VAL A 194 -17.42 17.24 9.01
CA VAL A 194 -16.33 17.36 9.99
C VAL A 194 -15.62 18.70 9.86
N THR A 195 -15.33 19.15 8.64
CA THR A 195 -14.67 20.44 8.40
C THR A 195 -15.53 21.60 8.89
N ARG A 196 -16.84 21.60 8.60
CA ARG A 196 -17.78 22.61 9.13
C ARG A 196 -17.85 22.58 10.66
N PHE A 197 -17.87 21.39 11.26
CA PHE A 197 -17.88 21.25 12.70
C PHE A 197 -16.59 21.77 13.34
N TYR A 198 -15.44 21.45 12.75
CA TYR A 198 -14.14 21.95 13.18
C TYR A 198 -14.06 23.47 13.10
N THR A 199 -14.46 24.08 11.98
CA THR A 199 -14.45 25.55 11.84
C THR A 199 -15.39 26.20 12.85
N PHE A 200 -16.57 25.62 13.09
CA PHE A 200 -17.49 26.10 14.12
C PHE A 200 -16.90 26.05 15.53
N LEU A 201 -16.24 24.94 15.90
CA LEU A 201 -15.59 24.80 17.19
C LEU A 201 -14.43 25.79 17.34
N TRP A 202 -13.64 25.94 16.28
CA TRP A 202 -12.50 26.85 16.20
C TRP A 202 -12.93 28.30 16.42
N GLU A 203 -13.98 28.76 15.73
CA GLU A 203 -14.53 30.11 15.91
C GLU A 203 -14.96 30.37 17.35
N LYS A 204 -15.62 29.40 18.01
CA LYS A 204 -16.02 29.51 19.41
C LYS A 204 -14.83 29.59 20.36
N ILE A 205 -13.79 28.79 20.13
CA ILE A 205 -12.56 28.79 20.94
C ILE A 205 -11.84 30.13 20.77
N CYS A 206 -11.66 30.61 19.53
CA CYS A 206 -11.04 31.91 19.26
C CYS A 206 -11.81 33.07 19.93
N ALA A 207 -13.15 33.05 19.85
CA ALA A 207 -14.00 34.07 20.49
C ALA A 207 -13.96 34.02 22.03
N ALA A 208 -13.75 32.84 22.63
CA ALA A 208 -13.54 32.71 24.07
C ALA A 208 -12.14 33.18 24.48
N ALA A 209 -11.11 32.80 23.72
CA ALA A 209 -9.72 33.17 23.98
C ALA A 209 -9.47 34.69 23.84
N SER A 210 -10.12 35.36 22.89
CA SER A 210 -10.04 36.82 22.73
C SER A 210 -10.64 37.58 23.92
N ARG A 211 -11.68 37.04 24.56
CA ARG A 211 -12.31 37.63 25.77
C ARG A 211 -11.44 37.52 27.02
N ILE A 212 -10.50 36.58 27.05
CA ILE A 212 -9.58 36.34 28.18
C ILE A 212 -8.28 37.16 28.01
N GLY A 213 -8.17 37.98 26.96
CA GLY A 213 -6.97 38.80 26.71
C GLY A 213 -5.74 37.98 26.26
N ALA A 214 -5.93 36.70 25.91
CA ALA A 214 -4.85 35.76 25.59
C ALA A 214 -4.35 35.85 24.13
N TYR A 215 -4.90 36.75 23.32
CA TYR A 215 -4.42 36.99 21.95
C TYR A 215 -3.29 38.01 21.97
N SER A 216 -2.06 37.55 22.15
CA SER A 216 -0.91 38.34 21.69
C SER A 216 -0.96 38.41 20.16
N GLN A 217 -0.65 39.59 19.62
CA GLN A 217 -0.70 39.94 18.19
C GLN A 217 0.12 39.04 17.24
N TRP A 218 0.79 38.02 17.78
CA TRP A 218 1.68 37.10 17.07
C TRP A 218 0.96 36.14 16.11
N PHE A 219 -0.31 35.79 16.38
CA PHE A 219 -1.03 34.77 15.60
C PHE A 219 -1.76 35.29 14.35
N LEU A 220 -2.13 36.58 14.32
CA LEU A 220 -2.85 37.19 13.18
C LEU A 220 -1.92 37.66 12.05
N ALA A 221 -0.61 37.73 12.27
CA ALA A 221 0.36 38.22 11.28
C ALA A 221 0.92 37.13 10.34
N LYS A 222 0.44 35.88 10.44
CA LYS A 222 0.97 34.72 9.72
C LYS A 222 -0.05 33.93 8.90
N LEU A 223 -1.26 34.48 8.75
CA LEU A 223 -2.26 34.09 7.76
C LEU A 223 -2.26 35.11 6.63
#